data_AF-A0A3D5L7B8-F1
#
_entry.id   AF-A0A3D5L7B8-F1
#
_cell.length_a   1.000
_cell.length_b   1.000
_cell.length_c   1.000
_cell.angle_alpha   90.00
_cell.angle_beta   90.00
_cell.angle_gamma   90.00
#
_symmetry.space_group_name_H-M   'P 1'
#
loop_
_entity.id
_entity.type
_entity.pdbx_description
1 polymer ?
#
loop_
_entity_poly.entity_id
_entity_poly.type
_entity_poly.pdbx_seq_one_letter_code
_entity_poly.pdbx_strand_id
1 'polypeptide(L)'
;MKKQALFCMLLAGTLMVGGCGQKAADPAADTTAQVTEASDSAPADKPDGAPGENSDRPGNPPDGTPGNMDGKQAPPDGEGGPGGPGGQNSAPESYDAVSSFSEDKEESDQTYASTGKDESAVLVTSGASVTLNNFTIDRTSTDSTGGDNSSFYGPGAAALATDGALTLTGGTITTDAKGGAGVFSYGNGNVSVSDTTITTKQDTSGGIHVAGGGTLTASNLTVETNGESSAAIRSDRGGGTMTINGGTYTSKGTGSPAVYCTADITVSDAALSAENSEAVCIEGLNSLSLKNCTLSGNIPENEQNDCDWTVILYQSMSGDSEVGESNFSMEGGSLTSLNGGLFYTTNTESSFYLKHVDITYSPSNDFFLKCTGNANKRGWGESGKNGADCTFTADEQEMSGAILWDSISNLKLNLTNGTILTGSILQDETNAGDGGNGTCDVTIDALSAWTVTGNSTVSSLICKGSITGADGKSVSIIGTDGTVFVQGEGEYTITTGSYEH
;
A
#
# COMPACT_ATOMS: atom_id res chain seq x y z
N MET A 1 -45.77 -16.77 62.15
CA MET A 1 -47.14 -16.55 61.62
C MET A 1 -47.02 -16.55 60.09
N LYS A 2 -47.62 -17.50 59.35
CA LYS A 2 -48.85 -17.30 58.53
C LYS A 2 -48.86 -15.96 57.76
N LYS A 3 -48.97 -15.92 56.43
CA LYS A 3 -49.40 -16.90 55.38
C LYS A 3 -48.35 -16.93 54.23
N GLN A 4 -48.19 -17.91 53.32
CA GLN A 4 -49.12 -18.69 52.46
C GLN A 4 -49.95 -17.80 51.50
N ALA A 5 -50.24 -18.17 50.24
CA ALA A 5 -49.82 -19.26 49.33
C ALA A 5 -50.15 -18.80 47.87
N LEU A 6 -50.03 -19.52 46.74
CA LEU A 6 -49.70 -20.90 46.27
C LEU A 6 -49.22 -20.71 44.77
N PHE A 7 -48.71 -21.62 43.92
CA PHE A 7 -48.46 -23.08 43.86
C PHE A 7 -47.15 -23.29 43.02
N CYS A 8 -46.79 -24.32 42.22
CA CYS A 8 -47.34 -25.61 41.76
C CYS A 8 -46.18 -26.60 41.45
N MET A 9 -46.44 -27.74 40.79
CA MET A 9 -45.46 -28.71 40.27
C MET A 9 -45.99 -29.45 39.02
N LEU A 10 -45.11 -30.09 38.23
CA LEU A 10 -45.22 -31.42 37.57
C LEU A 10 -44.14 -31.51 36.45
N LEU A 11 -43.62 -32.68 36.02
CA LEU A 11 -43.16 -33.90 36.72
C LEU A 11 -42.19 -34.67 35.76
N ALA A 12 -41.51 -35.73 36.22
CA ALA A 12 -40.52 -36.48 35.45
C ALA A 12 -41.10 -37.62 34.58
N GLY A 13 -40.29 -38.12 33.62
CA GLY A 13 -40.57 -39.34 32.84
C GLY A 13 -39.32 -39.84 32.09
N THR A 14 -39.13 -41.16 31.98
CA THR A 14 -37.90 -41.81 31.48
C THR A 14 -38.17 -43.04 30.61
N LEU A 15 -37.20 -43.35 29.71
CA LEU A 15 -37.04 -44.57 28.88
C LEU A 15 -38.14 -44.89 27.84
N MET A 16 -37.73 -45.19 26.61
CA MET A 16 -37.78 -46.56 26.08
C MET A 16 -37.02 -46.75 24.75
N VAL A 17 -36.58 -47.99 24.53
CA VAL A 17 -35.68 -48.51 23.47
C VAL A 17 -36.34 -48.62 22.09
N GLY A 18 -35.55 -48.45 21.01
CA GLY A 18 -35.67 -49.31 19.81
C GLY A 18 -35.62 -48.64 18.42
N GLY A 19 -34.69 -49.10 17.56
CA GLY A 19 -34.65 -48.75 16.13
C GLY A 19 -33.28 -49.03 15.47
N CYS A 20 -33.16 -50.13 14.72
CA CYS A 20 -31.90 -50.51 14.06
C CYS A 20 -31.69 -49.76 12.73
N GLY A 21 -30.44 -49.39 12.40
CA GLY A 21 -30.15 -48.67 11.15
C GLY A 21 -28.67 -48.45 10.78
N GLN A 22 -27.72 -49.23 11.33
CA GLN A 22 -26.32 -49.11 10.91
C GLN A 22 -26.14 -49.60 9.45
N LYS A 23 -25.59 -48.74 8.60
CA LYS A 23 -24.98 -49.12 7.32
C LYS A 23 -23.46 -49.23 7.54
N ALA A 24 -22.81 -50.17 6.85
CA ALA A 24 -21.46 -50.62 7.20
C ALA A 24 -20.39 -49.51 7.06
N ALA A 25 -19.41 -49.59 7.95
CA ALA A 25 -18.09 -48.97 7.82
C ALA A 25 -17.03 -50.07 7.97
N ASP A 26 -15.97 -49.98 7.18
CA ASP A 26 -14.72 -50.76 7.29
C ASP A 26 -13.61 -49.95 6.57
N PRO A 27 -12.30 -50.19 6.81
CA PRO A 27 -11.50 -49.16 7.47
C PRO A 27 -10.15 -48.90 6.77
N ALA A 28 -9.13 -48.53 7.56
CA ALA A 28 -7.73 -48.20 7.23
C ALA A 28 -7.48 -46.73 6.78
N ALA A 29 -6.35 -46.11 7.14
CA ALA A 29 -5.40 -46.43 8.21
C ALA A 29 -4.61 -45.16 8.61
N ASP A 30 -4.11 -45.14 9.85
CA ASP A 30 -3.09 -44.19 10.30
C ASP A 30 -1.75 -44.53 9.64
N THR A 31 -1.11 -43.58 8.95
CA THR A 31 0.31 -43.68 8.55
C THR A 31 0.91 -42.32 8.27
N THR A 32 1.92 -41.94 9.05
CA THR A 32 2.83 -40.83 8.74
C THR A 32 3.79 -41.20 7.59
N ALA A 33 3.93 -40.32 6.60
CA ALA A 33 5.08 -40.25 5.69
C ALA A 33 5.58 -38.80 5.71
N GLN A 34 6.75 -38.49 6.28
CA GLN A 34 8.07 -38.68 5.66
C GLN A 34 8.12 -38.26 4.20
N VAL A 35 8.61 -37.04 3.97
CA VAL A 35 9.11 -36.57 2.68
C VAL A 35 10.42 -37.29 2.38
N THR A 36 10.55 -37.85 1.18
CA THR A 36 11.81 -38.37 0.64
C THR A 36 12.11 -37.65 -0.67
N GLU A 37 13.27 -37.00 -0.76
CA GLU A 37 13.77 -36.42 -2.00
C GLU A 37 14.16 -37.50 -3.01
N ALA A 38 13.91 -37.23 -4.29
CA ALA A 38 14.59 -37.84 -5.42
C ALA A 38 14.53 -36.85 -6.61
N SER A 39 15.65 -36.65 -7.30
CA SER A 39 15.78 -35.70 -8.40
C SER A 39 15.40 -36.31 -9.76
N ASP A 40 14.85 -35.50 -10.67
CA ASP A 40 15.56 -35.08 -11.89
C ASP A 40 14.62 -34.39 -12.91
N SER A 41 14.76 -33.07 -13.03
CA SER A 41 14.38 -32.32 -14.24
C SER A 41 15.17 -31.00 -14.26
N ALA A 42 16.09 -30.85 -15.21
CA ALA A 42 16.97 -29.68 -15.26
C ALA A 42 16.21 -28.39 -15.60
N PRO A 43 16.58 -27.23 -15.02
CA PRO A 43 16.12 -25.93 -15.51
C PRO A 43 16.55 -25.70 -16.96
N ALA A 44 15.76 -24.93 -17.71
CA ALA A 44 16.14 -24.49 -19.05
C ALA A 44 17.27 -23.45 -19.00
N ASP A 45 18.10 -23.41 -20.04
CA ASP A 45 19.28 -22.54 -20.10
C ASP A 45 18.91 -21.04 -20.04
N LYS A 46 19.67 -20.30 -19.24
CA LYS A 46 19.64 -18.83 -19.18
C LYS A 46 20.24 -18.25 -20.48
N PRO A 47 19.59 -17.29 -21.15
CA PRO A 47 20.22 -16.57 -22.26
C PRO A 47 21.44 -15.76 -21.79
N ASP A 48 22.60 -16.01 -22.39
CA ASP A 48 23.83 -15.25 -22.13
C ASP A 48 23.75 -13.83 -22.70
N GLY A 49 23.22 -12.89 -21.91
CA GLY A 49 23.40 -11.45 -22.11
C GLY A 49 24.64 -10.94 -21.39
N ALA A 50 25.53 -10.24 -22.09
CA ALA A 50 26.67 -9.57 -21.47
C ALA A 50 26.21 -8.37 -20.62
N PRO A 51 26.93 -8.00 -19.53
CA PRO A 51 26.53 -6.88 -18.68
C PRO A 51 26.53 -5.55 -19.45
N GLY A 52 25.40 -4.83 -19.39
CA GLY A 52 25.33 -3.43 -19.79
C GLY A 52 25.77 -2.52 -18.64
N GLU A 53 26.55 -1.47 -18.94
CA GLU A 53 27.01 -0.50 -17.95
C GLU A 53 25.87 0.44 -17.51
N ASN A 54 24.98 -0.03 -16.62
CA ASN A 54 24.16 0.76 -15.67
C ASN A 54 23.17 -0.15 -14.90
N SER A 55 23.64 -0.88 -13.87
CA SER A 55 22.77 -1.72 -13.03
C SER A 55 23.25 -1.91 -11.58
N ASP A 56 23.98 -0.92 -11.03
CA ASP A 56 24.61 -0.99 -9.69
C ASP A 56 23.83 -0.23 -8.60
N ARG A 57 22.49 -0.33 -8.59
CA ARG A 57 21.63 0.19 -7.51
C ARG A 57 20.42 -0.73 -7.31
N PRO A 58 19.99 -1.02 -6.07
CA PRO A 58 18.73 -1.73 -5.83
C PRO A 58 17.55 -0.82 -6.18
N GLY A 59 16.58 -1.35 -6.93
CA GLY A 59 15.39 -0.62 -7.39
C GLY A 59 14.64 0.11 -6.27
N ASN A 60 14.20 1.33 -6.60
CA ASN A 60 13.45 2.23 -5.73
C ASN A 60 11.98 2.30 -6.18
N PRO A 61 11.05 2.78 -5.31
CA PRO A 61 9.76 3.32 -5.77
C PRO A 61 9.97 4.35 -6.90
N PRO A 62 8.94 4.66 -7.71
CA PRO A 62 9.03 5.64 -8.80
C PRO A 62 9.28 7.12 -8.40
N ASP A 63 10.07 7.40 -7.35
CA ASP A 63 10.66 8.71 -7.04
C ASP A 63 11.25 9.32 -8.33
N GLY A 64 10.58 10.34 -8.90
CA GLY A 64 10.99 11.01 -10.13
C GLY A 64 12.44 11.50 -10.07
N THR A 65 13.19 11.30 -11.17
CA THR A 65 14.67 11.18 -11.17
C THR A 65 15.42 12.13 -10.19
N PRO A 66 16.22 11.60 -9.25
CA PRO A 66 16.86 12.41 -8.22
C PRO A 66 17.71 13.58 -8.74
N GLY A 67 17.27 14.80 -8.43
CA GLY A 67 18.00 16.03 -8.71
C GLY A 67 19.37 16.03 -8.03
N ASN A 68 20.42 16.30 -8.80
CA ASN A 68 21.81 16.12 -8.36
C ASN A 68 22.23 17.12 -7.25
N MET A 69 22.10 16.71 -5.98
CA MET A 69 22.38 17.55 -4.80
C MET A 69 23.78 17.32 -4.19
N ASP A 70 24.79 17.96 -4.77
CA ASP A 70 26.14 18.01 -4.20
C ASP A 70 26.28 19.24 -3.26
N GLY A 71 25.98 19.03 -1.97
CA GLY A 71 25.72 20.10 -1.00
C GLY A 71 26.94 20.92 -0.55
N LYS A 72 27.20 22.07 -1.18
CA LYS A 72 28.11 23.13 -0.68
C LYS A 72 27.59 24.54 -0.93
N GLN A 73 26.95 25.13 0.08
CA GLN A 73 26.63 26.57 0.06
C GLN A 73 27.89 27.43 0.26
N ALA A 74 27.93 28.57 -0.42
CA ALA A 74 28.90 29.65 -0.24
C ALA A 74 28.15 30.98 0.00
N PRO A 75 28.73 31.95 0.73
CA PRO A 75 28.01 33.15 1.16
C PRO A 75 27.68 34.12 0.01
N PRO A 76 26.68 35.01 0.18
CA PRO A 76 26.11 35.80 -0.90
C PRO A 76 26.91 37.09 -1.21
N ASP A 77 27.08 37.37 -2.50
CA ASP A 77 27.03 38.71 -3.11
C ASP A 77 27.23 38.59 -4.65
N GLY A 78 26.46 39.34 -5.45
CA GLY A 78 26.68 39.46 -6.91
C GLY A 78 25.42 39.32 -7.78
N GLU A 79 25.22 40.26 -8.70
CA GLU A 79 24.09 40.29 -9.63
C GLU A 79 24.28 39.33 -10.82
N GLY A 80 23.29 38.49 -11.13
CA GLY A 80 23.27 37.71 -12.37
C GLY A 80 22.33 36.51 -12.38
N GLY A 81 21.17 36.65 -13.04
CA GLY A 81 20.42 35.50 -13.58
C GLY A 81 20.79 35.24 -15.05
N PRO A 82 20.28 34.15 -15.69
CA PRO A 82 19.25 33.23 -15.20
C PRO A 82 19.73 31.76 -15.06
N GLY A 83 18.92 30.94 -14.39
CA GLY A 83 19.11 29.48 -14.31
C GLY A 83 18.06 28.85 -13.41
N GLY A 84 16.87 28.55 -13.95
CA GLY A 84 15.83 27.83 -13.23
C GLY A 84 16.15 26.33 -13.10
N PRO A 85 15.56 25.61 -12.13
CA PRO A 85 15.66 24.16 -12.02
C PRO A 85 15.06 23.44 -13.24
N GLY A 86 15.27 22.12 -13.31
CA GLY A 86 15.04 21.27 -14.49
C GLY A 86 13.74 21.52 -15.24
N GLY A 87 13.82 21.53 -16.57
CA GLY A 87 12.67 21.73 -17.43
C GLY A 87 11.64 20.61 -17.26
N GLN A 88 10.42 20.97 -16.89
CA GLN A 88 9.29 20.05 -16.88
C GLN A 88 9.12 19.47 -18.30
N ASN A 89 9.10 18.14 -18.40
CA ASN A 89 8.72 17.49 -19.64
C ASN A 89 7.24 17.82 -19.90
N SER A 90 6.91 18.28 -21.11
CA SER A 90 5.53 18.48 -21.54
C SER A 90 4.90 17.15 -21.94
N ALA A 91 3.58 17.03 -21.83
CA ALA A 91 2.86 15.94 -22.47
C ALA A 91 3.14 15.91 -23.99
N PRO A 92 3.25 14.73 -24.62
CA PRO A 92 3.61 14.61 -26.03
C PRO A 92 2.50 15.13 -26.97
N GLU A 93 2.89 15.77 -28.07
CA GLU A 93 1.95 16.31 -29.08
C GLU A 93 1.24 15.20 -29.89
N SER A 94 1.79 13.98 -29.89
CA SER A 94 1.27 12.83 -30.65
C SER A 94 1.72 11.51 -30.01
N TYR A 95 0.97 10.44 -30.26
CA TYR A 95 1.27 9.08 -29.82
C TYR A 95 1.37 8.15 -31.02
N ASP A 96 2.47 7.40 -31.13
CA ASP A 96 2.63 6.37 -32.16
C ASP A 96 1.92 5.08 -31.74
N ALA A 97 1.20 4.46 -32.68
CA ALA A 97 0.50 3.19 -32.42
C ALA A 97 0.26 2.37 -33.69
N VAL A 98 0.26 1.04 -33.55
CA VAL A 98 -0.04 0.08 -34.64
C VAL A 98 -1.52 0.10 -35.02
N SER A 99 -2.42 0.22 -34.04
CA SER A 99 -3.86 0.41 -34.25
C SER A 99 -4.33 1.62 -33.45
N SER A 100 -4.48 2.76 -34.14
CA SER A 100 -5.07 3.98 -33.59
C SER A 100 -6.52 4.11 -34.01
N PHE A 101 -7.41 4.34 -33.04
CA PHE A 101 -8.84 4.49 -33.22
C PHE A 101 -9.28 5.93 -32.89
N SER A 102 -10.00 6.54 -33.83
CA SER A 102 -10.58 7.90 -33.72
C SER A 102 -12.07 7.93 -34.14
N GLU A 103 -12.68 6.75 -34.30
CA GLU A 103 -14.11 6.53 -34.61
C GLU A 103 -14.56 5.28 -33.83
N ASP A 104 -15.86 5.20 -33.52
CA ASP A 104 -16.44 4.09 -32.72
C ASP A 104 -16.22 2.72 -33.36
N LYS A 105 -15.90 1.72 -32.53
CA LYS A 105 -15.41 0.42 -32.99
C LYS A 105 -15.74 -0.73 -32.04
N GLU A 106 -16.12 -1.88 -32.59
CA GLU A 106 -16.20 -3.15 -31.87
C GLU A 106 -15.44 -4.22 -32.67
N GLU A 107 -14.56 -4.98 -32.02
CA GLU A 107 -13.83 -6.13 -32.59
C GLU A 107 -13.78 -7.31 -31.60
N SER A 108 -13.55 -8.51 -32.14
CA SER A 108 -13.37 -9.73 -31.37
C SER A 108 -12.27 -10.61 -31.98
N ASP A 109 -11.60 -11.39 -31.13
CA ASP A 109 -10.61 -12.41 -31.52
C ASP A 109 -9.45 -11.85 -32.37
N GLN A 110 -9.05 -10.59 -32.13
CA GLN A 110 -7.97 -9.90 -32.85
C GLN A 110 -6.63 -9.97 -32.12
N THR A 111 -5.54 -9.82 -32.89
CA THR A 111 -4.17 -9.74 -32.36
C THR A 111 -3.52 -8.42 -32.77
N TYR A 112 -3.05 -7.64 -31.80
CA TYR A 112 -2.34 -6.38 -32.01
C TYR A 112 -0.90 -6.53 -31.53
N ALA A 113 0.06 -6.51 -32.46
CA ALA A 113 1.48 -6.72 -32.18
C ALA A 113 2.28 -5.44 -32.49
N SER A 114 2.97 -4.90 -31.49
CA SER A 114 3.80 -3.68 -31.59
C SER A 114 5.25 -3.97 -31.27
N THR A 115 6.15 -3.41 -32.09
CA THR A 115 7.61 -3.52 -31.92
C THR A 115 8.38 -2.21 -32.03
N GLY A 116 7.72 -1.10 -32.40
CA GLY A 116 8.34 0.22 -32.48
C GLY A 116 8.87 0.73 -31.13
N LYS A 117 9.77 1.71 -31.17
CA LYS A 117 10.16 2.46 -29.97
C LYS A 117 8.96 3.26 -29.48
N ASP A 118 8.62 3.14 -28.20
CA ASP A 118 7.57 3.91 -27.50
C ASP A 118 6.19 3.91 -28.22
N GLU A 119 5.96 2.91 -29.07
CA GLU A 119 4.76 2.68 -29.89
C GLU A 119 3.72 1.87 -29.11
N SER A 120 2.44 2.24 -29.18
CA SER A 120 1.36 1.47 -28.57
C SER A 120 0.84 0.38 -29.53
N ALA A 121 0.33 -0.75 -29.02
CA ALA A 121 -0.35 -1.71 -29.90
C ALA A 121 -1.78 -1.23 -30.23
N VAL A 122 -2.50 -0.75 -29.21
CA VAL A 122 -3.83 -0.13 -29.31
C VAL A 122 -3.79 1.27 -28.72
N LEU A 123 -4.35 2.24 -29.44
CA LEU A 123 -4.51 3.63 -29.02
C LEU A 123 -5.95 4.12 -29.30
N VAL A 124 -6.60 4.76 -28.33
CA VAL A 124 -7.93 5.39 -28.47
C VAL A 124 -7.84 6.90 -28.26
N THR A 125 -8.44 7.66 -29.19
CA THR A 125 -8.39 9.13 -29.25
C THR A 125 -9.72 9.74 -29.72
N SER A 126 -9.81 11.07 -29.66
CA SER A 126 -10.86 11.85 -30.33
C SER A 126 -12.28 11.61 -29.81
N GLY A 127 -12.41 11.10 -28.58
CA GLY A 127 -13.68 10.76 -27.94
C GLY A 127 -14.32 9.45 -28.44
N ALA A 128 -13.59 8.63 -29.20
CA ALA A 128 -14.10 7.38 -29.77
C ALA A 128 -14.43 6.34 -28.69
N SER A 129 -15.44 5.50 -28.96
CA SER A 129 -15.83 4.36 -28.13
C SER A 129 -15.39 3.04 -28.77
N VAL A 130 -14.40 2.38 -28.18
CA VAL A 130 -13.79 1.15 -28.70
C VAL A 130 -14.04 -0.01 -27.76
N THR A 131 -14.46 -1.17 -28.27
CA THR A 131 -14.64 -2.42 -27.51
C THR A 131 -13.88 -3.57 -28.18
N LEU A 132 -12.96 -4.20 -27.45
CA LEU A 132 -12.17 -5.34 -27.91
C LEU A 132 -12.47 -6.56 -27.01
N ASN A 133 -12.95 -7.64 -27.62
CA ASN A 133 -13.23 -8.91 -26.92
C ASN A 133 -12.26 -10.01 -27.35
N ASN A 134 -11.89 -10.93 -26.44
CA ASN A 134 -11.02 -12.09 -26.72
C ASN A 134 -9.69 -11.73 -27.42
N PHE A 135 -9.14 -10.55 -27.13
CA PHE A 135 -7.98 -10.01 -27.85
C PHE A 135 -6.66 -10.63 -27.37
N THR A 136 -5.63 -10.55 -28.21
CA THR A 136 -4.23 -10.72 -27.82
C THR A 136 -3.48 -9.43 -28.12
N ILE A 137 -2.74 -8.89 -27.16
CA ILE A 137 -1.85 -7.75 -27.37
C ILE A 137 -0.43 -8.15 -26.98
N ASP A 138 0.50 -8.05 -27.93
CA ASP A 138 1.92 -8.34 -27.72
C ASP A 138 2.76 -7.09 -28.02
N ARG A 139 3.46 -6.58 -27.00
CA ARG A 139 4.20 -5.31 -27.04
C ARG A 139 5.67 -5.54 -26.70
N THR A 140 6.55 -5.66 -27.70
CA THR A 140 7.96 -6.11 -27.50
C THR A 140 8.95 -5.16 -28.16
N SER A 141 9.79 -4.46 -27.39
CA SER A 141 10.73 -3.47 -27.94
C SER A 141 11.99 -3.27 -27.09
N THR A 142 13.15 -3.50 -27.70
CA THR A 142 14.48 -3.21 -27.14
C THR A 142 14.84 -1.72 -27.17
N ASP A 143 14.14 -0.94 -27.99
CA ASP A 143 14.50 0.45 -28.32
C ASP A 143 13.77 1.46 -27.41
N SER A 144 12.72 0.97 -26.74
CA SER A 144 11.94 1.70 -25.75
C SER A 144 12.70 1.76 -24.43
N THR A 145 12.83 2.96 -23.86
CA THR A 145 13.73 3.22 -22.72
C THR A 145 13.02 3.43 -21.39
N GLY A 146 11.70 3.59 -21.40
CA GLY A 146 10.89 3.88 -20.22
C GLY A 146 11.17 5.22 -19.56
N GLY A 147 10.92 5.30 -18.25
CA GLY A 147 11.09 6.50 -17.42
C GLY A 147 9.89 7.46 -17.45
N ASP A 148 10.15 8.72 -17.10
CA ASP A 148 9.18 9.81 -16.94
C ASP A 148 8.11 9.88 -18.04
N ASN A 149 8.52 9.83 -19.32
CA ASN A 149 7.60 10.06 -20.43
C ASN A 149 6.52 8.97 -20.55
N SER A 150 6.92 7.69 -20.47
CA SER A 150 5.98 6.56 -20.48
C SER A 150 5.18 6.47 -19.19
N SER A 151 5.76 6.91 -18.06
CA SER A 151 5.12 6.88 -16.74
C SER A 151 4.01 7.93 -16.63
N PHE A 152 4.30 9.18 -16.99
CA PHE A 152 3.39 10.32 -16.78
C PHE A 152 2.35 10.50 -17.90
N TYR A 153 2.61 9.96 -19.11
CA TYR A 153 1.77 10.21 -20.29
C TYR A 153 1.33 8.93 -21.04
N GLY A 154 1.98 7.79 -20.81
CA GLY A 154 1.62 6.50 -21.43
C GLY A 154 2.20 6.08 -22.79
N PRO A 155 3.09 6.82 -23.52
CA PRO A 155 3.72 6.29 -24.73
C PRO A 155 4.39 4.94 -24.51
N GLY A 156 4.19 4.02 -25.46
CA GLY A 156 4.72 2.66 -25.42
C GLY A 156 3.87 1.65 -24.64
N ALA A 157 2.82 2.09 -23.94
CA ALA A 157 1.86 1.19 -23.30
C ALA A 157 1.14 0.30 -24.33
N ALA A 158 0.82 -0.93 -23.97
CA ALA A 158 0.28 -1.91 -24.89
C ALA A 158 -1.14 -1.55 -25.34
N ALA A 159 -2.00 -1.15 -24.39
CA ALA A 159 -3.29 -0.51 -24.65
C ALA A 159 -3.36 0.86 -23.97
N LEU A 160 -3.62 1.92 -24.74
CA LEU A 160 -3.66 3.31 -24.27
C LEU A 160 -4.96 4.01 -24.70
N ALA A 161 -5.58 4.76 -23.80
CA ALA A 161 -6.62 5.73 -24.11
C ALA A 161 -6.22 7.12 -23.60
N THR A 162 -6.25 8.12 -24.48
CA THR A 162 -5.89 9.53 -24.13
C THR A 162 -7.09 10.49 -24.20
N ASP A 163 -8.11 10.14 -25.00
CA ASP A 163 -9.35 10.89 -25.14
C ASP A 163 -10.43 9.96 -25.74
N GLY A 164 -11.36 9.45 -24.93
CA GLY A 164 -12.35 8.47 -25.36
C GLY A 164 -12.42 7.22 -24.48
N ALA A 165 -13.27 6.27 -24.87
CA ALA A 165 -13.57 5.06 -24.11
C ALA A 165 -12.95 3.81 -24.74
N LEU A 166 -12.24 3.01 -23.94
CA LEU A 166 -11.68 1.71 -24.33
C LEU A 166 -12.19 0.60 -23.41
N THR A 167 -12.96 -0.33 -23.95
CA THR A 167 -13.44 -1.54 -23.25
C THR A 167 -12.64 -2.76 -23.70
N LEU A 168 -12.10 -3.50 -22.74
CA LEU A 168 -11.27 -4.70 -22.93
C LEU A 168 -11.90 -5.87 -22.16
N THR A 169 -12.29 -6.94 -22.85
CA THR A 169 -12.93 -8.11 -22.24
C THR A 169 -12.25 -9.42 -22.65
N GLY A 170 -11.88 -10.26 -21.68
CA GLY A 170 -11.54 -11.67 -21.91
C GLY A 170 -10.25 -11.94 -22.68
N GLY A 171 -9.27 -11.02 -22.63
CA GLY A 171 -8.06 -11.09 -23.47
C GLY A 171 -6.76 -11.36 -22.73
N THR A 172 -5.64 -11.23 -23.47
CA THR A 172 -4.27 -11.29 -22.94
C THR A 172 -3.45 -10.09 -23.39
N ILE A 173 -2.59 -9.59 -22.50
CA ILE A 173 -1.61 -8.53 -22.77
C ILE A 173 -0.24 -8.97 -22.28
N THR A 174 0.74 -9.03 -23.18
CA THR A 174 2.16 -9.28 -22.83
C THR A 174 3.00 -8.06 -23.20
N THR A 175 3.79 -7.55 -22.25
CA THR A 175 4.74 -6.46 -22.53
C THR A 175 6.18 -6.86 -22.21
N ASP A 176 7.08 -6.52 -23.13
CA ASP A 176 8.52 -6.79 -23.13
C ASP A 176 9.24 -5.56 -23.69
N ALA A 177 8.94 -4.39 -23.10
CA ALA A 177 9.47 -3.08 -23.43
C ALA A 177 9.55 -2.21 -22.17
N LYS A 178 10.68 -1.54 -21.91
CA LYS A 178 10.81 -0.64 -20.73
C LYS A 178 9.80 0.50 -20.84
N GLY A 179 9.08 0.75 -19.76
CA GLY A 179 7.98 1.72 -19.69
C GLY A 179 6.67 1.31 -20.36
N GLY A 180 6.65 0.20 -21.12
CA GLY A 180 5.48 -0.23 -21.87
C GLY A 180 4.43 -0.88 -20.97
N ALA A 181 3.66 -0.08 -20.24
CA ALA A 181 2.61 -0.55 -19.32
C ALA A 181 1.56 -1.44 -20.02
N GLY A 182 0.89 -2.30 -19.27
CA GLY A 182 -0.14 -3.21 -19.82
C GLY A 182 -1.36 -2.45 -20.33
N VAL A 183 -2.00 -1.67 -19.46
CA VAL A 183 -3.16 -0.82 -19.79
C VAL A 183 -2.95 0.56 -19.18
N PHE A 184 -3.15 1.62 -19.97
CA PHE A 184 -2.95 3.00 -19.54
C PHE A 184 -4.16 3.88 -19.91
N SER A 185 -4.66 4.66 -18.93
CA SER A 185 -5.66 5.72 -19.13
C SER A 185 -5.04 7.08 -18.82
N TYR A 186 -4.99 7.99 -19.80
CA TYR A 186 -4.40 9.32 -19.65
C TYR A 186 -5.43 10.42 -19.96
N GLY A 187 -5.42 11.52 -19.21
CA GLY A 187 -6.20 12.72 -19.55
C GLY A 187 -7.71 12.46 -19.61
N ASN A 188 -8.30 12.56 -20.80
CA ASN A 188 -9.72 12.28 -21.05
C ASN A 188 -10.00 10.78 -21.28
N GLY A 189 -9.01 9.91 -21.08
CA GLY A 189 -9.15 8.46 -21.20
C GLY A 189 -10.14 7.88 -20.19
N ASN A 190 -10.98 6.96 -20.67
CA ASN A 190 -11.82 6.10 -19.85
C ASN A 190 -11.61 4.65 -20.27
N VAL A 191 -11.01 3.84 -19.41
CA VAL A 191 -10.73 2.43 -19.70
C VAL A 191 -11.57 1.53 -18.81
N SER A 192 -12.20 0.51 -19.39
CA SER A 192 -12.86 -0.57 -18.67
C SER A 192 -12.22 -1.90 -19.08
N VAL A 193 -11.59 -2.61 -18.16
CA VAL A 193 -10.87 -3.86 -18.44
C VAL A 193 -11.38 -5.00 -17.56
N SER A 194 -11.65 -6.16 -18.15
CA SER A 194 -12.28 -7.29 -17.45
C SER A 194 -11.81 -8.65 -17.94
N ASP A 195 -11.79 -9.63 -17.03
CA ASP A 195 -11.47 -11.04 -17.30
C ASP A 195 -10.18 -11.25 -18.13
N THR A 196 -9.19 -10.37 -17.92
CA THR A 196 -8.01 -10.23 -18.77
C THR A 196 -6.73 -10.57 -18.00
N THR A 197 -5.81 -11.28 -18.64
CA THR A 197 -4.46 -11.53 -18.11
C THR A 197 -3.48 -10.47 -18.65
N ILE A 198 -2.71 -9.85 -17.77
CA ILE A 198 -1.69 -8.84 -18.09
C ILE A 198 -0.36 -9.31 -17.51
N THR A 199 0.69 -9.34 -18.33
CA THR A 199 2.05 -9.69 -17.89
C THR A 199 3.06 -8.68 -18.43
N THR A 200 3.76 -7.98 -17.54
CA THR A 200 4.85 -7.07 -17.90
C THR A 200 6.20 -7.62 -17.43
N LYS A 201 7.24 -7.41 -18.24
CA LYS A 201 8.57 -8.03 -18.05
C LYS A 201 9.74 -7.07 -17.76
N GLN A 202 9.60 -5.80 -18.13
CA GLN A 202 10.70 -4.83 -18.19
C GLN A 202 10.47 -3.68 -17.21
N ASP A 203 11.52 -2.93 -16.89
CA ASP A 203 11.47 -1.88 -15.86
C ASP A 203 10.54 -0.72 -16.23
N THR A 204 9.99 -0.05 -15.21
CA THR A 204 8.95 1.01 -15.30
C THR A 204 7.66 0.59 -16.01
N SER A 205 7.40 -0.71 -16.16
CA SER A 205 6.26 -1.26 -16.91
C SER A 205 5.12 -1.66 -15.96
N GLY A 206 4.30 -0.70 -15.58
CA GLY A 206 3.14 -0.92 -14.69
C GLY A 206 2.05 -1.81 -15.32
N GLY A 207 1.30 -2.52 -14.47
CA GLY A 207 0.26 -3.46 -14.92
C GLY A 207 -0.98 -2.75 -15.49
N ILE A 208 -1.78 -2.16 -14.62
CA ILE A 208 -2.83 -1.18 -14.97
C ILE A 208 -2.46 0.20 -14.44
N HIS A 209 -2.71 1.25 -15.22
CA HIS A 209 -2.15 2.58 -15.00
C HIS A 209 -3.15 3.72 -15.30
N VAL A 210 -3.20 4.75 -14.44
CA VAL A 210 -3.81 6.06 -14.74
C VAL A 210 -2.85 7.23 -14.46
N ALA A 211 -2.89 8.28 -15.29
CA ALA A 211 -2.18 9.54 -15.04
C ALA A 211 -2.90 10.74 -15.68
N GLY A 212 -2.52 11.97 -15.29
CA GLY A 212 -3.04 13.21 -15.86
C GLY A 212 -4.56 13.42 -15.80
N GLY A 213 -5.26 12.78 -14.86
CA GLY A 213 -6.72 12.81 -14.71
C GLY A 213 -7.47 11.61 -15.31
N GLY A 214 -6.75 10.65 -15.91
CA GLY A 214 -7.35 9.48 -16.57
C GLY A 214 -8.19 8.60 -15.64
N THR A 215 -9.14 7.88 -16.22
CA THR A 215 -10.11 7.04 -15.47
C THR A 215 -10.02 5.57 -15.90
N LEU A 216 -10.01 4.64 -14.94
CA LEU A 216 -9.92 3.19 -15.21
C LEU A 216 -10.80 2.37 -14.27
N THR A 217 -11.59 1.46 -14.83
CA THR A 217 -12.36 0.44 -14.09
C THR A 217 -11.82 -0.95 -14.43
N ALA A 218 -11.56 -1.77 -13.42
CA ALA A 218 -11.04 -3.13 -13.58
C ALA A 218 -11.91 -4.17 -12.87
N SER A 219 -12.10 -5.34 -13.48
CA SER A 219 -12.81 -6.48 -12.85
C SER A 219 -12.14 -7.81 -13.15
N ASN A 220 -11.85 -8.59 -12.11
CA ASN A 220 -11.34 -9.96 -12.22
C ASN A 220 -10.11 -10.11 -13.14
N LEU A 221 -9.08 -9.28 -12.94
CA LEU A 221 -7.84 -9.37 -13.72
C LEU A 221 -6.86 -10.37 -13.12
N THR A 222 -5.94 -10.87 -13.94
CA THR A 222 -4.70 -11.52 -13.49
C THR A 222 -3.52 -10.67 -13.95
N VAL A 223 -2.94 -9.88 -13.06
CA VAL A 223 -1.86 -8.93 -13.38
C VAL A 223 -0.56 -9.36 -12.72
N GLU A 224 0.48 -9.53 -13.52
CA GLU A 224 1.83 -9.82 -13.05
C GLU A 224 2.85 -8.83 -13.64
N THR A 225 3.67 -8.20 -12.79
CA THR A 225 4.74 -7.28 -13.22
C THR A 225 6.10 -7.74 -12.70
N ASN A 226 7.13 -7.78 -13.55
CA ASN A 226 8.42 -8.40 -13.23
C ASN A 226 9.64 -7.46 -13.21
N GLY A 227 9.59 -6.30 -13.86
CA GLY A 227 10.72 -5.35 -13.91
C GLY A 227 10.81 -4.43 -12.67
N GLU A 228 11.91 -3.71 -12.51
CA GLU A 228 12.06 -2.74 -11.40
C GLU A 228 11.08 -1.56 -11.54
N SER A 229 10.72 -0.92 -10.42
CA SER A 229 9.81 0.24 -10.34
C SER A 229 8.50 0.06 -11.14
N SER A 230 7.92 -1.14 -11.10
CA SER A 230 6.79 -1.59 -11.93
C SER A 230 5.63 -2.11 -11.08
N ALA A 231 4.89 -1.21 -10.42
CA ALA A 231 3.72 -1.58 -9.62
C ALA A 231 2.61 -2.27 -10.46
N ALA A 232 1.90 -3.24 -9.86
CA ALA A 232 0.84 -3.99 -10.54
C ALA A 232 -0.43 -3.13 -10.73
N ILE A 233 -0.78 -2.34 -9.71
CA ILE A 233 -1.72 -1.22 -9.79
C ILE A 233 -0.88 0.06 -9.65
N ARG A 234 -0.92 0.95 -10.64
CA ARG A 234 -0.07 2.15 -10.67
C ARG A 234 -0.89 3.41 -10.98
N SER A 235 -0.50 4.53 -10.38
CA SER A 235 -0.83 5.86 -10.88
C SER A 235 0.41 6.74 -10.93
N ASP A 236 0.34 7.80 -11.73
CA ASP A 236 1.45 8.75 -11.92
C ASP A 236 0.97 10.21 -12.02
N ARG A 237 1.94 11.12 -12.20
CA ARG A 237 1.80 12.59 -12.26
C ARG A 237 0.44 13.10 -12.77
N GLY A 238 -0.20 13.94 -11.97
CA GLY A 238 -1.52 14.51 -12.25
C GLY A 238 -2.71 13.57 -12.01
N GLY A 239 -2.45 12.37 -11.49
CA GLY A 239 -3.44 11.48 -10.90
C GLY A 239 -4.54 11.00 -11.85
N GLY A 240 -5.72 10.76 -11.30
CA GLY A 240 -6.82 10.12 -12.00
C GLY A 240 -7.74 9.40 -11.02
N THR A 241 -8.51 8.43 -11.52
CA THR A 241 -9.35 7.56 -10.67
C THR A 241 -9.27 6.10 -11.10
N MET A 242 -9.20 5.19 -10.13
CA MET A 242 -9.30 3.74 -10.35
C MET A 242 -10.36 3.08 -9.47
N THR A 243 -11.17 2.20 -10.06
CA THR A 243 -12.12 1.34 -9.35
C THR A 243 -11.92 -0.11 -9.75
N ILE A 244 -11.54 -0.96 -8.81
CA ILE A 244 -11.00 -2.30 -9.06
C ILE A 244 -11.78 -3.33 -8.24
N ASN A 245 -12.34 -4.36 -8.89
CA ASN A 245 -13.18 -5.36 -8.26
C ASN A 245 -12.70 -6.79 -8.57
N GLY A 246 -12.08 -7.44 -7.59
CA GLY A 246 -11.54 -8.79 -7.69
C GLY A 246 -10.32 -8.92 -8.60
N GLY A 247 -9.79 -10.14 -8.64
CA GLY A 247 -8.57 -10.50 -9.37
C GLY A 247 -7.33 -10.58 -8.48
N THR A 248 -6.19 -10.81 -9.11
CA THR A 248 -4.87 -10.97 -8.47
C THR A 248 -3.87 -10.01 -9.10
N TYR A 249 -3.18 -9.21 -8.29
CA TYR A 249 -2.23 -8.19 -8.72
C TYR A 249 -0.90 -8.42 -8.00
N THR A 250 0.09 -8.95 -8.73
CA THR A 250 1.40 -9.33 -8.19
C THR A 250 2.52 -8.54 -8.84
N SER A 251 3.32 -7.84 -8.03
CA SER A 251 4.56 -7.20 -8.45
C SER A 251 5.76 -7.94 -7.88
N LYS A 252 6.73 -8.27 -8.74
CA LYS A 252 7.93 -9.05 -8.39
C LYS A 252 9.23 -8.25 -8.39
N GLY A 253 9.22 -7.10 -9.06
CA GLY A 253 10.36 -6.19 -9.08
C GLY A 253 10.68 -5.60 -7.71
N THR A 254 11.93 -5.15 -7.57
CA THR A 254 12.36 -4.21 -6.54
C THR A 254 11.65 -2.86 -6.73
N GLY A 255 11.38 -2.14 -5.63
CA GLY A 255 10.75 -0.82 -5.70
C GLY A 255 9.37 -0.81 -6.39
N SER A 256 8.70 -1.95 -6.39
CA SER A 256 7.48 -2.22 -7.15
C SER A 256 6.38 -2.66 -6.17
N PRO A 257 5.72 -1.72 -5.48
CA PRO A 257 4.62 -2.05 -4.58
C PRO A 257 3.43 -2.64 -5.34
N ALA A 258 2.54 -3.33 -4.64
CA ALA A 258 1.32 -3.88 -5.26
C ALA A 258 0.41 -2.73 -5.73
N VAL A 259 0.39 -1.62 -4.97
CA VAL A 259 -0.20 -0.34 -5.34
C VAL A 259 0.80 0.81 -5.17
N TYR A 260 1.09 1.52 -6.25
CA TYR A 260 1.72 2.85 -6.22
C TYR A 260 0.67 3.91 -6.51
N CYS A 261 0.47 4.85 -5.58
CA CYS A 261 -0.75 5.65 -5.47
C CYS A 261 -0.47 7.15 -5.48
N THR A 262 -0.55 7.74 -6.67
CA THR A 262 -0.62 9.20 -6.91
C THR A 262 -1.98 9.59 -7.53
N ALA A 263 -3.05 8.87 -7.18
CA ALA A 263 -4.43 9.09 -7.65
C ALA A 263 -5.46 8.66 -6.58
N ASP A 264 -6.76 8.79 -6.87
CA ASP A 264 -7.83 8.19 -6.07
C ASP A 264 -8.11 6.74 -6.52
N ILE A 265 -7.85 5.76 -5.66
CA ILE A 265 -7.93 4.32 -5.96
C ILE A 265 -8.88 3.63 -4.97
N THR A 266 -9.86 2.89 -5.48
CA THR A 266 -10.66 1.93 -4.70
C THR A 266 -10.47 0.51 -5.23
N VAL A 267 -10.14 -0.42 -4.33
CA VAL A 267 -10.01 -1.85 -4.62
C VAL A 267 -10.97 -2.64 -3.70
N SER A 268 -11.65 -3.65 -4.24
CA SER A 268 -12.52 -4.55 -3.47
C SER A 268 -12.29 -6.01 -3.86
N ASP A 269 -12.40 -6.91 -2.89
CA ASP A 269 -12.41 -8.38 -3.04
C ASP A 269 -11.21 -8.99 -3.82
N ALA A 270 -10.06 -8.29 -3.83
CA ALA A 270 -8.87 -8.65 -4.62
C ALA A 270 -7.68 -9.13 -3.77
N ALA A 271 -6.76 -9.88 -4.39
CA ALA A 271 -5.46 -10.23 -3.81
C ALA A 271 -4.34 -9.36 -4.41
N LEU A 272 -3.53 -8.76 -3.55
CA LEU A 272 -2.50 -7.76 -3.86
C LEU A 272 -1.18 -8.18 -3.20
N SER A 273 -0.09 -8.32 -3.96
CA SER A 273 1.20 -8.76 -3.39
C SER A 273 2.41 -8.11 -4.05
N ALA A 274 3.31 -7.57 -3.23
CA ALA A 274 4.67 -7.20 -3.62
C ALA A 274 5.68 -8.23 -3.08
N GLU A 275 6.34 -8.97 -3.97
CA GLU A 275 7.30 -10.02 -3.58
C GLU A 275 8.67 -9.47 -3.15
N ASN A 276 9.05 -8.27 -3.60
CA ASN A 276 10.34 -7.61 -3.32
C ASN A 276 10.21 -6.09 -3.08
N SER A 277 9.09 -5.65 -2.50
CA SER A 277 8.84 -4.25 -2.11
C SER A 277 7.84 -4.16 -0.96
N GLU A 278 7.67 -2.96 -0.42
CA GLU A 278 6.50 -2.57 0.37
C GLU A 278 5.19 -2.89 -0.34
N ALA A 279 4.11 -3.11 0.40
CA ALA A 279 2.81 -3.49 -0.19
C ALA A 279 2.13 -2.30 -0.88
N VAL A 280 2.20 -1.12 -0.25
CA VAL A 280 1.53 0.12 -0.69
C VAL A 280 2.44 1.32 -0.47
N CYS A 281 2.46 2.20 -1.47
CA CYS A 281 3.12 3.49 -1.44
C CYS A 281 2.13 4.58 -1.89
N ILE A 282 1.88 5.60 -1.06
CA ILE A 282 1.00 6.74 -1.37
C ILE A 282 1.78 8.04 -1.21
N GLU A 283 1.62 8.95 -2.17
CA GLU A 283 2.27 10.26 -2.17
C GLU A 283 1.29 11.43 -2.14
N GLY A 284 1.48 12.35 -1.19
CA GLY A 284 0.78 13.63 -1.14
C GLY A 284 -0.75 13.49 -1.08
N LEU A 285 -1.46 14.42 -1.75
CA LEU A 285 -2.93 14.53 -1.76
C LEU A 285 -3.58 13.44 -2.64
N ASN A 286 -3.56 12.19 -2.17
CA ASN A 286 -4.07 11.02 -2.89
C ASN A 286 -4.67 9.97 -1.94
N SER A 287 -5.55 9.11 -2.45
CA SER A 287 -6.30 8.16 -1.60
C SER A 287 -6.30 6.71 -2.11
N LEU A 288 -6.19 5.76 -1.16
CA LEU A 288 -6.39 4.34 -1.39
C LEU A 288 -7.45 3.79 -0.42
N SER A 289 -8.46 3.11 -0.96
CA SER A 289 -9.45 2.37 -0.19
C SER A 289 -9.46 0.89 -0.59
N LEU A 290 -9.22 0.01 0.38
CA LEU A 290 -9.17 -1.44 0.22
C LEU A 290 -10.33 -2.09 1.00
N LYS A 291 -11.12 -2.95 0.36
CA LYS A 291 -12.28 -3.60 1.00
C LYS A 291 -12.27 -5.10 0.75
N ASN A 292 -12.24 -5.90 1.83
CA ASN A 292 -12.04 -7.36 1.80
C ASN A 292 -10.77 -7.84 1.08
N CYS A 293 -9.79 -6.97 0.83
CA CYS A 293 -8.58 -7.33 0.10
C CYS A 293 -7.61 -8.17 0.93
N THR A 294 -6.91 -9.11 0.31
CA THR A 294 -5.66 -9.67 0.86
C THR A 294 -4.50 -8.84 0.34
N LEU A 295 -3.69 -8.26 1.23
CA LEU A 295 -2.55 -7.41 0.88
C LEU A 295 -1.26 -7.94 1.54
N SER A 296 -0.20 -8.13 0.76
CA SER A 296 1.12 -8.53 1.29
C SER A 296 2.28 -7.73 0.71
N GLY A 297 3.29 -7.47 1.54
CA GLY A 297 4.53 -6.80 1.15
C GLY A 297 5.75 -7.41 1.82
N ASN A 298 6.86 -7.41 1.09
CA ASN A 298 8.16 -7.96 1.47
C ASN A 298 9.27 -6.98 1.02
N ILE A 299 9.39 -5.85 1.71
CA ILE A 299 10.43 -4.87 1.41
C ILE A 299 11.82 -5.47 1.71
N PRO A 300 12.77 -5.40 0.77
CA PRO A 300 14.14 -5.86 1.01
C PRO A 300 14.97 -4.76 1.68
N GLU A 301 15.75 -5.16 2.68
CA GLU A 301 16.79 -4.36 3.35
C GLU A 301 17.60 -3.52 2.34
N ASN A 302 17.54 -2.20 2.47
CA ASN A 302 18.14 -1.27 1.52
C ASN A 302 18.88 -0.15 2.27
N GLU A 303 20.18 0.02 2.04
CA GLU A 303 20.97 1.05 2.72
C GLU A 303 20.46 2.49 2.50
N GLN A 304 19.56 2.75 1.54
CA GLN A 304 18.92 4.05 1.37
C GLN A 304 17.81 4.30 2.41
N ASN A 305 17.14 3.25 2.87
CA ASN A 305 16.09 3.32 3.87
C ASN A 305 16.68 3.64 5.26
N ASP A 306 15.94 4.39 6.06
CA ASP A 306 16.24 4.62 7.49
C ASP A 306 15.47 3.67 8.42
N CYS A 307 14.41 3.04 7.91
CA CYS A 307 13.72 1.87 8.45
C CYS A 307 12.96 1.16 7.31
N ASP A 308 12.56 -0.10 7.50
CA ASP A 308 11.74 -0.85 6.54
C ASP A 308 10.26 -0.86 6.96
N TRP A 309 9.34 -0.86 5.99
CA TRP A 309 7.89 -0.71 6.19
C TRP A 309 7.05 -1.56 5.22
N THR A 310 5.76 -1.76 5.55
CA THR A 310 4.80 -2.48 4.70
C THR A 310 3.87 -1.53 3.93
N VAL A 311 3.51 -0.38 4.53
CA VAL A 311 2.67 0.66 3.92
C VAL A 311 3.28 2.03 4.26
N ILE A 312 3.49 2.89 3.26
CA ILE A 312 4.01 4.26 3.47
C ILE A 312 3.10 5.34 2.89
N LEU A 313 2.85 6.39 3.67
CA LEU A 313 2.19 7.65 3.27
C LEU A 313 3.18 8.80 3.49
N TYR A 314 3.66 9.42 2.41
CA TYR A 314 4.68 10.47 2.48
C TYR A 314 4.51 11.54 1.39
N GLN A 315 5.37 12.56 1.41
CA GLN A 315 5.52 13.48 0.29
C GLN A 315 6.92 13.32 -0.31
N SER A 316 6.99 12.89 -1.57
CA SER A 316 8.22 12.87 -2.36
C SER A 316 8.65 14.27 -2.80
N MET A 317 9.89 14.39 -3.26
CA MET A 317 10.46 15.66 -3.73
C MET A 317 10.43 15.82 -5.27
N SER A 318 9.79 14.90 -6.00
CA SER A 318 9.73 14.94 -7.47
C SER A 318 8.75 15.98 -8.01
N GLY A 319 7.69 16.27 -7.24
CA GLY A 319 6.58 17.13 -7.66
C GLY A 319 5.56 16.44 -8.58
N ASP A 320 5.49 15.11 -8.56
CA ASP A 320 4.50 14.33 -9.32
C ASP A 320 3.11 14.36 -8.67
N SER A 321 3.07 14.42 -7.34
CA SER A 321 1.87 14.51 -6.51
C SER A 321 1.73 15.91 -5.90
N GLU A 322 0.50 16.43 -5.82
CA GLU A 322 0.21 17.69 -5.10
C GLU A 322 0.34 17.50 -3.58
N VAL A 323 0.74 18.55 -2.85
CA VAL A 323 0.91 18.50 -1.39
C VAL A 323 -0.44 18.58 -0.68
N GLY A 324 -0.74 17.59 0.15
CA GLY A 324 -1.95 17.52 0.98
C GLY A 324 -2.11 16.15 1.64
N GLU A 325 -3.29 15.88 2.21
CA GLU A 325 -3.57 14.69 3.02
C GLU A 325 -3.53 13.38 2.21
N SER A 326 -2.53 12.54 2.50
CA SER A 326 -2.47 11.14 2.02
C SER A 326 -3.46 10.28 2.80
N ASN A 327 -4.35 9.56 2.12
CA ASN A 327 -5.45 8.83 2.75
C ASN A 327 -5.36 7.31 2.49
N PHE A 328 -5.19 6.50 3.54
CA PHE A 328 -5.27 5.03 3.44
C PHE A 328 -6.41 4.48 4.29
N SER A 329 -7.28 3.67 3.66
CA SER A 329 -8.35 2.96 4.35
C SER A 329 -8.37 1.48 3.99
N MET A 330 -8.55 0.62 5.00
CA MET A 330 -8.71 -0.82 4.82
C MET A 330 -9.82 -1.36 5.70
N GLU A 331 -10.86 -1.92 5.06
CA GLU A 331 -12.04 -2.51 5.69
C GLU A 331 -12.11 -4.01 5.38
N GLY A 332 -11.93 -4.86 6.40
CA GLY A 332 -11.91 -6.30 6.27
C GLY A 332 -10.68 -6.83 5.50
N GLY A 333 -10.72 -8.12 5.17
CA GLY A 333 -9.61 -8.79 4.50
C GLY A 333 -8.41 -9.00 5.42
N SER A 334 -7.20 -8.99 4.88
CA SER A 334 -5.98 -9.27 5.62
C SER A 334 -4.76 -8.51 5.11
N LEU A 335 -3.87 -8.13 6.02
CA LEU A 335 -2.62 -7.42 5.75
C LEU A 335 -1.44 -8.23 6.30
N THR A 336 -0.51 -8.62 5.43
CA THR A 336 0.68 -9.39 5.80
C THR A 336 1.95 -8.58 5.56
N SER A 337 2.63 -8.25 6.65
CA SER A 337 4.01 -7.77 6.65
C SER A 337 4.97 -8.96 6.68
N LEU A 338 5.87 -9.06 5.70
CA LEU A 338 6.90 -10.11 5.68
C LEU A 338 8.27 -9.61 6.20
N ASN A 339 8.52 -8.30 6.14
CA ASN A 339 9.71 -7.64 6.70
C ASN A 339 9.38 -6.23 7.23
N GLY A 340 10.17 -5.73 8.18
CA GLY A 340 10.10 -4.37 8.71
C GLY A 340 8.88 -4.08 9.59
N GLY A 341 8.58 -2.80 9.78
CA GLY A 341 7.36 -2.32 10.43
C GLY A 341 6.13 -2.35 9.52
N LEU A 342 4.96 -2.05 10.09
CA LEU A 342 3.70 -2.10 9.36
C LEU A 342 3.39 -0.78 8.64
N PHE A 343 3.03 0.28 9.36
CA PHE A 343 2.69 1.60 8.80
C PHE A 343 3.78 2.64 9.07
N TYR A 344 4.20 3.38 8.04
CA TYR A 344 5.11 4.52 8.15
C TYR A 344 4.45 5.77 7.54
N THR A 345 4.58 6.92 8.21
CA THR A 345 4.29 8.22 7.62
C THR A 345 5.30 9.28 8.04
N THR A 346 5.67 10.13 7.09
CA THR A 346 6.72 11.14 7.22
C THR A 346 6.52 12.23 6.15
N ASN A 347 6.96 13.46 6.42
CA ASN A 347 6.94 14.60 5.50
C ASN A 347 5.55 15.01 4.92
N THR A 348 4.42 14.55 5.48
CA THR A 348 3.08 14.78 4.90
C THR A 348 1.98 14.93 5.95
N GLU A 349 0.83 15.50 5.56
CA GLU A 349 -0.44 15.30 6.26
C GLU A 349 -0.98 13.92 5.86
N SER A 350 -1.49 13.12 6.81
CA SER A 350 -1.93 11.76 6.53
C SER A 350 -3.10 11.25 7.37
N SER A 351 -3.89 10.35 6.79
CA SER A 351 -4.95 9.62 7.47
C SER A 351 -4.80 8.11 7.25
N PHE A 352 -5.00 7.35 8.32
CA PHE A 352 -5.11 5.90 8.29
C PHE A 352 -6.43 5.48 8.94
N TYR A 353 -7.22 4.66 8.26
CA TYR A 353 -8.44 4.04 8.80
C TYR A 353 -8.38 2.52 8.66
N LEU A 354 -8.45 1.80 9.78
CA LEU A 354 -8.52 0.33 9.81
C LEU A 354 -9.80 -0.15 10.49
N LYS A 355 -10.46 -1.13 9.85
CA LYS A 355 -11.60 -1.85 10.41
C LYS A 355 -11.53 -3.34 10.07
N HIS A 356 -11.60 -4.21 11.07
CA HIS A 356 -11.66 -5.67 10.92
C HIS A 356 -10.60 -6.32 10.00
N VAL A 357 -9.41 -5.75 9.89
CA VAL A 357 -8.30 -6.32 9.10
C VAL A 357 -7.60 -7.41 9.91
N ASP A 358 -7.42 -8.60 9.34
CA ASP A 358 -6.58 -9.65 9.92
C ASP A 358 -5.10 -9.35 9.64
N ILE A 359 -4.32 -9.00 10.67
CA ILE A 359 -2.95 -8.50 10.52
C ILE A 359 -1.93 -9.57 10.90
N THR A 360 -1.15 -10.03 9.92
CA THR A 360 0.04 -10.83 10.13
C THR A 360 1.27 -9.93 10.14
N TYR A 361 1.95 -9.87 11.29
CA TYR A 361 3.16 -9.09 11.50
C TYR A 361 4.42 -9.81 11.00
N SER A 362 5.43 -9.04 10.62
CA SER A 362 6.77 -9.55 10.34
C SER A 362 7.40 -10.19 11.60
N PRO A 363 8.44 -11.04 11.44
CA PRO A 363 9.15 -11.63 12.59
C PRO A 363 9.88 -10.62 13.47
N SER A 364 10.16 -9.41 12.98
CA SER A 364 10.74 -8.30 13.76
C SER A 364 9.65 -7.44 14.42
N ASN A 365 8.59 -7.09 13.67
CA ASN A 365 7.54 -6.15 14.03
C ASN A 365 8.09 -4.86 14.67
N ASP A 366 9.05 -4.21 13.98
CA ASP A 366 9.84 -3.08 14.51
C ASP A 366 8.96 -1.91 14.98
N PHE A 367 7.81 -1.72 14.31
CA PHE A 367 6.72 -0.85 14.75
C PHE A 367 5.39 -1.26 14.08
N PHE A 368 4.30 -1.05 14.80
CA PHE A 368 2.95 -1.00 14.23
C PHE A 368 2.76 0.29 13.41
N LEU A 369 3.16 1.43 13.97
CA LEU A 369 3.08 2.74 13.32
C LEU A 369 4.34 3.56 13.64
N LYS A 370 4.97 4.16 12.64
CA LYS A 370 5.98 5.21 12.80
C LYS A 370 5.46 6.50 12.17
N CYS A 371 5.37 7.56 12.97
CA CYS A 371 4.88 8.88 12.60
C CYS A 371 5.93 9.92 12.99
N THR A 372 7.00 10.01 12.20
CA THR A 372 8.23 10.75 12.57
C THR A 372 8.82 11.49 11.36
N GLY A 373 9.79 12.37 11.61
CA GLY A 373 10.79 12.73 10.62
C GLY A 373 11.54 11.52 10.07
N ASN A 374 12.22 11.72 8.93
CA ASN A 374 13.04 10.70 8.28
C ASN A 374 14.49 11.18 8.07
N ALA A 375 15.40 10.21 8.04
CA ALA A 375 16.79 10.35 7.61
C ALA A 375 17.07 9.57 6.31
N ASN A 376 16.00 9.27 5.55
CA ASN A 376 16.06 8.45 4.35
C ASN A 376 16.95 9.08 3.27
N LYS A 377 17.86 8.31 2.68
CA LYS A 377 18.85 8.83 1.71
C LYS A 377 18.25 9.25 0.37
N ARG A 378 16.96 8.96 0.13
CA ARG A 378 16.17 9.50 -1.00
C ARG A 378 15.81 10.98 -0.80
N GLY A 379 15.86 11.48 0.43
CA GLY A 379 15.74 12.92 0.74
C GLY A 379 14.30 13.43 0.79
N TRP A 380 13.41 12.72 1.47
CA TRP A 380 12.00 13.10 1.62
C TRP A 380 11.85 14.25 2.63
N GLY A 381 11.99 15.49 2.14
CA GLY A 381 11.91 16.73 2.91
C GLY A 381 13.24 17.19 3.52
N GLU A 382 13.18 18.27 4.32
CA GLU A 382 14.35 18.74 5.08
C GLU A 382 14.47 17.97 6.40
N SER A 383 15.58 17.22 6.58
CA SER A 383 15.83 16.43 7.78
C SER A 383 15.76 17.28 9.06
N GLY A 384 15.04 16.80 10.08
CA GLY A 384 14.73 17.56 11.29
C GLY A 384 13.57 18.55 11.15
N LYS A 385 12.88 18.58 10.00
CA LYS A 385 11.63 19.35 9.76
C LYS A 385 10.61 18.58 8.90
N ASN A 386 10.88 17.32 8.60
CA ASN A 386 10.13 16.44 7.72
C ASN A 386 9.20 15.47 8.50
N GLY A 387 8.62 15.94 9.61
CA GLY A 387 7.61 15.19 10.37
C GLY A 387 6.28 15.05 9.62
N ALA A 388 5.34 14.30 10.19
CA ALA A 388 4.00 14.10 9.63
C ALA A 388 2.90 14.73 10.51
N ASP A 389 1.74 15.06 9.94
CA ASP A 389 0.51 15.35 10.71
C ASP A 389 -0.52 14.23 10.43
N CYS A 390 -0.50 13.22 11.30
CA CYS A 390 -1.20 11.95 11.10
C CYS A 390 -2.47 11.86 11.96
N THR A 391 -3.55 11.36 11.36
CA THR A 391 -4.74 10.89 12.07
C THR A 391 -4.91 9.39 11.85
N PHE A 392 -4.59 8.58 12.86
CA PHE A 392 -4.78 7.12 12.83
C PHE A 392 -6.06 6.74 13.58
N THR A 393 -7.03 6.17 12.88
CA THR A 393 -8.32 5.74 13.43
C THR A 393 -8.53 4.25 13.25
N ALA A 394 -8.71 3.56 14.36
CA ALA A 394 -8.96 2.13 14.42
C ALA A 394 -10.38 1.87 14.95
N ASP A 395 -11.15 1.07 14.21
CA ASP A 395 -12.58 0.84 14.41
C ASP A 395 -12.89 -0.66 14.45
N GLU A 396 -13.11 -1.20 15.66
CA GLU A 396 -13.33 -2.64 15.89
C GLU A 396 -12.15 -3.50 15.35
N GLN A 397 -10.92 -3.02 15.63
CA GLN A 397 -9.65 -3.53 15.10
C GLN A 397 -8.72 -4.04 16.22
N GLU A 398 -8.06 -5.17 16.02
CA GLU A 398 -6.94 -5.62 16.88
C GLU A 398 -5.60 -5.14 16.30
N MET A 399 -4.70 -4.65 17.16
CA MET A 399 -3.41 -4.05 16.78
C MET A 399 -2.31 -4.45 17.77
N SER A 400 -1.12 -4.80 17.27
CA SER A 400 0.02 -5.24 18.08
C SER A 400 1.34 -4.66 17.58
N GLY A 401 2.15 -4.10 18.49
CA GLY A 401 3.48 -3.53 18.17
C GLY A 401 3.71 -2.16 18.81
N ALA A 402 4.89 -1.58 18.60
CA ALA A 402 5.20 -0.23 19.08
C ALA A 402 4.57 0.85 18.17
N ILE A 403 4.15 1.97 18.75
CA ILE A 403 3.81 3.18 18.02
C ILE A 403 4.89 4.21 18.31
N LEU A 404 5.52 4.75 17.27
CA LEU A 404 6.62 5.71 17.37
C LEU A 404 6.16 7.08 16.86
N TRP A 405 6.42 8.14 17.63
CA TRP A 405 6.17 9.53 17.24
C TRP A 405 7.35 10.43 17.65
N ASP A 406 7.49 11.62 17.07
CA ASP A 406 8.57 12.55 17.43
C ASP A 406 8.08 14.00 17.60
N SER A 407 8.89 14.85 18.23
CA SER A 407 8.51 16.24 18.52
C SER A 407 8.40 17.16 17.30
N ILE A 408 8.64 16.67 16.07
CA ILE A 408 8.36 17.42 14.83
C ILE A 408 7.12 16.90 14.08
N SER A 409 6.43 15.90 14.63
CA SER A 409 5.22 15.29 14.06
C SER A 409 4.01 15.43 14.99
N ASN A 410 2.81 15.45 14.42
CA ASN A 410 1.54 15.35 15.15
C ASN A 410 0.91 13.97 14.86
N LEU A 411 0.39 13.31 15.90
CA LEU A 411 -0.29 12.02 15.81
C LEU A 411 -1.58 12.05 16.64
N LYS A 412 -2.72 11.93 15.98
CA LYS A 412 -4.04 11.79 16.60
C LYS A 412 -4.45 10.32 16.51
N LEU A 413 -4.39 9.59 17.62
CA LEU A 413 -4.67 8.15 17.67
C LEU A 413 -6.04 7.88 18.30
N ASN A 414 -6.98 7.37 17.51
CA ASN A 414 -8.35 7.08 17.93
C ASN A 414 -8.59 5.56 17.98
N LEU A 415 -8.81 5.02 19.18
CA LEU A 415 -9.26 3.64 19.39
C LEU A 415 -10.79 3.65 19.60
N THR A 416 -11.53 3.08 18.66
CA THR A 416 -13.01 3.16 18.62
C THR A 416 -13.70 1.80 18.45
N ASN A 417 -14.95 1.71 18.91
CA ASN A 417 -15.87 0.59 18.71
C ASN A 417 -15.36 -0.79 19.17
N GLY A 418 -14.51 -0.84 20.20
CA GLY A 418 -13.97 -2.10 20.73
C GLY A 418 -12.57 -2.46 20.21
N THR A 419 -11.87 -1.50 19.59
CA THR A 419 -10.47 -1.64 19.18
C THR A 419 -9.55 -2.02 20.35
N ILE A 420 -8.58 -2.90 20.10
CA ILE A 420 -7.58 -3.34 21.08
C ILE A 420 -6.17 -3.02 20.57
N LEU A 421 -5.45 -2.16 21.28
CA LEU A 421 -4.01 -1.94 21.08
C LEU A 421 -3.21 -2.76 22.10
N THR A 422 -2.26 -3.57 21.64
CA THR A 422 -1.26 -4.25 22.49
C THR A 422 0.13 -3.75 22.14
N GLY A 423 0.64 -2.78 22.91
CA GLY A 423 1.83 -2.04 22.51
C GLY A 423 2.27 -0.97 23.49
N SER A 424 3.35 -0.28 23.13
CA SER A 424 3.87 0.91 23.80
C SER A 424 3.89 2.08 22.82
N ILE A 425 3.55 3.28 23.29
CA ILE A 425 3.63 4.51 22.49
C ILE A 425 4.87 5.27 22.92
N LEU A 426 5.88 5.33 22.04
CA LEU A 426 7.23 5.80 22.34
C LEU A 426 7.53 7.10 21.58
N GLN A 427 8.24 8.00 22.24
CA GLN A 427 8.75 9.22 21.65
C GLN A 427 10.18 8.97 21.12
N ASP A 428 10.37 9.01 19.80
CA ASP A 428 11.57 8.64 19.04
C ASP A 428 12.17 9.88 18.34
N GLU A 429 12.91 10.69 19.11
CA GLU A 429 13.53 11.93 18.63
C GLU A 429 14.71 11.72 17.65
N THR A 430 14.99 10.49 17.20
CA THR A 430 16.17 10.14 16.39
C THR A 430 16.31 10.98 15.12
N ASN A 431 15.19 11.32 14.48
CA ASN A 431 15.13 12.10 13.24
C ASN A 431 14.65 13.56 13.44
N ALA A 432 14.40 13.99 14.68
CA ALA A 432 13.77 15.28 14.99
C ALA A 432 14.71 16.50 14.98
N GLY A 433 16.02 16.29 14.77
CA GLY A 433 17.02 17.37 14.71
C GLY A 433 17.22 18.08 16.05
N ASP A 434 16.91 19.38 16.12
CA ASP A 434 16.90 20.16 17.37
C ASP A 434 15.62 19.95 18.21
N GLY A 435 14.65 19.18 17.69
CA GLY A 435 13.33 18.96 18.29
C GLY A 435 12.31 20.07 17.97
N GLY A 436 11.05 19.83 18.31
CA GLY A 436 9.92 20.72 18.01
C GLY A 436 8.85 20.76 19.10
N ASN A 437 7.59 20.96 18.68
CA ASN A 437 6.42 21.08 19.56
C ASN A 437 5.24 20.22 19.07
N GLY A 438 5.52 19.15 18.33
CA GLY A 438 4.53 18.18 17.85
C GLY A 438 3.89 17.39 19.00
N THR A 439 2.77 16.72 18.72
CA THR A 439 1.97 16.03 19.75
C THR A 439 1.63 14.58 19.42
N CYS A 440 1.44 13.75 20.45
CA CYS A 440 0.70 12.49 20.34
C CYS A 440 -0.53 12.53 21.24
N ASP A 441 -1.71 12.66 20.64
CA ASP A 441 -2.99 12.80 21.34
C ASP A 441 -3.79 11.50 21.18
N VAL A 442 -4.03 10.80 22.30
CA VAL A 442 -4.64 9.46 22.29
C VAL A 442 -6.05 9.50 22.87
N THR A 443 -7.03 9.03 22.08
CA THR A 443 -8.42 8.85 22.50
C THR A 443 -8.80 7.38 22.49
N ILE A 444 -9.28 6.87 23.62
CA ILE A 444 -9.79 5.50 23.79
C ILE A 444 -11.27 5.58 24.16
N ASP A 445 -12.14 5.07 23.28
CA ASP A 445 -13.59 5.06 23.52
C ASP A 445 -14.02 4.06 24.62
N ALA A 446 -15.30 4.08 24.98
CA ALA A 446 -15.84 3.30 26.11
C ALA A 446 -15.90 1.77 25.88
N LEU A 447 -15.56 1.28 24.69
CA LEU A 447 -15.49 -0.15 24.36
C LEU A 447 -14.06 -0.64 24.14
N SER A 448 -13.15 0.28 23.77
CA SER A 448 -11.78 -0.01 23.36
C SER A 448 -10.81 -0.21 24.53
N ALA A 449 -9.66 -0.82 24.26
CA ALA A 449 -8.67 -1.18 25.27
C ALA A 449 -7.22 -0.93 24.80
N TRP A 450 -6.34 -0.61 25.75
CA TRP A 450 -4.89 -0.57 25.55
C TRP A 450 -4.17 -1.48 26.56
N THR A 451 -3.57 -2.56 26.06
CA THR A 451 -2.62 -3.40 26.79
C THR A 451 -1.22 -2.82 26.64
N VAL A 452 -0.69 -2.22 27.70
CA VAL A 452 0.60 -1.51 27.71
C VAL A 452 1.74 -2.52 27.86
N THR A 453 2.59 -2.64 26.84
CA THR A 453 3.74 -3.57 26.83
C THR A 453 5.06 -2.94 27.28
N GLY A 454 5.11 -1.61 27.39
CA GLY A 454 6.30 -0.84 27.74
C GLY A 454 5.94 0.57 28.22
N ASN A 455 6.85 1.21 28.97
CA ASN A 455 6.66 2.61 29.39
C ASN A 455 6.44 3.50 28.17
N SER A 456 5.42 4.34 28.24
CA SER A 456 4.91 5.09 27.08
C SER A 456 4.83 6.59 27.37
N THR A 457 4.91 7.42 26.33
CA THR A 457 4.85 8.89 26.41
C THR A 457 3.88 9.43 25.35
N VAL A 458 2.89 10.23 25.78
CA VAL A 458 1.85 10.82 24.91
C VAL A 458 1.54 12.25 25.37
N SER A 459 1.27 13.19 24.47
CA SER A 459 0.96 14.58 24.81
C SER A 459 -0.35 14.72 25.60
N SER A 460 -1.40 14.01 25.19
CA SER A 460 -2.66 13.90 25.93
C SER A 460 -3.26 12.49 25.86
N LEU A 461 -4.05 12.14 26.88
CA LEU A 461 -4.76 10.86 26.97
C LEU A 461 -6.20 11.07 27.44
N ILE A 462 -7.17 10.77 26.58
CA ILE A 462 -8.60 10.71 26.90
C ILE A 462 -9.02 9.24 26.90
N CYS A 463 -9.28 8.67 28.07
CA CYS A 463 -9.57 7.23 28.20
C CYS A 463 -10.92 6.95 28.85
N LYS A 464 -11.92 6.61 28.03
CA LYS A 464 -13.26 6.18 28.47
C LYS A 464 -13.41 4.65 28.54
N GLY A 465 -12.47 3.92 27.92
CA GLY A 465 -12.40 2.46 27.90
C GLY A 465 -11.53 1.88 29.01
N SER A 466 -10.54 1.06 28.65
CA SER A 466 -9.66 0.40 29.62
C SER A 466 -8.17 0.44 29.26
N ILE A 467 -7.32 0.49 30.28
CA ILE A 467 -5.85 0.41 30.16
C ILE A 467 -5.36 -0.61 31.18
N THR A 468 -4.56 -1.58 30.74
CA THR A 468 -3.98 -2.65 31.57
C THR A 468 -2.53 -2.91 31.16
N GLY A 469 -1.65 -3.28 32.08
CA GLY A 469 -0.30 -3.69 31.75
C GLY A 469 -0.25 -5.10 31.16
N ALA A 470 0.75 -5.40 30.32
CA ALA A 470 1.01 -6.76 29.85
C ALA A 470 1.38 -7.75 30.99
N ASP A 471 1.65 -7.24 32.20
CA ASP A 471 1.82 -7.98 33.45
C ASP A 471 0.48 -8.31 34.14
N GLY A 472 -0.66 -7.91 33.55
CA GLY A 472 -2.01 -8.12 34.06
C GLY A 472 -2.43 -7.17 35.17
N LYS A 473 -1.69 -6.07 35.42
CA LYS A 473 -1.96 -5.12 36.51
C LYS A 473 -2.35 -3.73 36.02
N SER A 474 -2.71 -2.85 36.96
CA SER A 474 -3.00 -1.44 36.68
C SER A 474 -1.74 -0.65 36.32
N VAL A 475 -1.81 0.13 35.24
CA VAL A 475 -0.74 1.01 34.75
C VAL A 475 -0.73 2.31 35.54
N SER A 476 0.45 2.89 35.81
CA SER A 476 0.53 4.23 36.39
C SER A 476 0.39 5.29 35.30
N ILE A 477 -0.41 6.34 35.53
CA ILE A 477 -0.54 7.49 34.61
C ILE A 477 -0.03 8.72 35.35
N ILE A 478 1.04 9.32 34.83
CA ILE A 478 1.81 10.37 35.52
C ILE A 478 2.02 11.56 34.57
N GLY A 479 1.83 12.76 35.11
CA GLY A 479 2.07 14.02 34.45
C GLY A 479 3.54 14.25 34.11
N THR A 480 3.82 14.95 33.02
CA THR A 480 5.17 15.47 32.70
C THR A 480 5.70 16.45 33.77
N ASP A 481 4.81 16.99 34.61
CA ASP A 481 5.11 17.78 35.81
C ASP A 481 5.33 16.94 37.09
N GLY A 482 5.12 15.63 37.03
CA GLY A 482 5.15 14.69 38.16
C GLY A 482 3.80 14.46 38.86
N THR A 483 2.69 15.01 38.37
CA THR A 483 1.35 14.80 38.94
C THR A 483 0.88 13.36 38.70
N VAL A 484 0.71 12.55 39.76
CA VAL A 484 0.16 11.19 39.61
C VAL A 484 -1.35 11.27 39.40
N PHE A 485 -1.79 11.04 38.16
CA PHE A 485 -3.22 10.97 37.80
C PHE A 485 -3.83 9.62 38.20
N VAL A 486 -3.10 8.52 37.94
CA VAL A 486 -3.48 7.15 38.33
C VAL A 486 -2.26 6.46 38.92
N GLN A 487 -2.40 5.92 40.14
CA GLN A 487 -1.37 5.09 40.75
C GLN A 487 -1.62 3.62 40.37
N GLY A 488 -0.74 3.06 39.54
CA GLY A 488 -0.76 1.64 39.18
C GLY A 488 -0.07 0.75 40.22
N GLU A 489 -0.34 -0.55 40.14
CA GLU A 489 0.40 -1.62 40.84
C GLU A 489 1.32 -2.41 39.88
N GLY A 490 1.24 -2.15 38.58
CA GLY A 490 2.02 -2.78 37.52
C GLY A 490 3.40 -2.18 37.28
N GLU A 491 4.15 -2.83 36.40
CA GLU A 491 5.52 -2.43 36.05
C GLU A 491 5.59 -1.24 35.07
N TYR A 492 4.46 -0.87 34.46
CA TYR A 492 4.38 0.11 33.38
C TYR A 492 3.84 1.47 33.82
N THR A 493 4.36 2.52 33.17
CA THR A 493 3.92 3.92 33.32
C THR A 493 3.62 4.54 31.96
N ILE A 494 2.50 5.26 31.86
CA ILE A 494 2.22 6.23 30.80
C ILE A 494 2.55 7.62 31.34
N THR A 495 3.44 8.33 30.66
CA THR A 495 3.77 9.73 30.92
C THR A 495 2.93 10.62 30.00
N THR A 496 2.25 11.65 30.53
CA THR A 496 1.45 12.54 29.68
C THR A 496 1.36 13.99 30.14
N GLY A 497 1.06 14.92 29.22
CA GLY A 497 0.79 16.32 29.55
C GLY A 497 -0.62 16.55 30.14
N SER A 498 -1.59 15.69 29.81
CA SER A 498 -2.96 15.79 30.35
C SER A 498 -3.72 14.46 30.29
N TYR A 499 -4.66 14.28 31.23
CA TYR A 499 -5.47 13.06 31.34
C TYR A 499 -6.95 13.37 31.59
N GLU A 500 -7.84 12.76 30.81
CA GLU A 500 -9.30 12.75 31.00
C GLU A 500 -9.82 11.30 31.06
N HIS A 501 -10.83 11.06 31.90
CA HIS A 501 -11.53 9.78 32.09
C HIS A 501 -13.05 10.01 32.19
#